data_AF-A0A257TKF8-F1
#
_entry.id   AF-A0A257TKF8-F1
#
_cell.length_a   1.000
_cell.length_b   1.000
_cell.length_c   1.000
_cell.angle_alpha   90.00
_cell.angle_beta   90.00
_cell.angle_gamma   90.00
#
_symmetry.space_group_name_H-M   'P 1'
#
loop_
_entity.id
_entity.type
_entity.pdbx_description
1 polymer ?
#
loop_
_entity_poly.entity_id
_entity_poly.type
_entity_poly.pdbx_seq_one_letter_code
_entity_poly.pdbx_strand_id
1 'polypeptide(L)'
;MPAGSANTAPSVGSACASICYQLLKNAVPEALLLDEIEAIKRAVDFVKGKTASELSNITHEFSRSWRMAADGDELNIYIDLEPEEQYLRRMKGLAKFDRAIAAVWPAVQT
;
A
#
# COMPACT_ATOMS: atom_id res chain seq x y z
N MET A 1 33.38 -15.96 45.35
CA MET A 1 32.34 -14.94 45.08
C MET A 1 32.99 -13.83 44.25
N PRO A 2 32.30 -13.26 43.25
CA PRO A 2 32.06 -13.78 41.88
C PRO A 2 33.02 -13.12 40.84
N ALA A 3 33.52 -13.82 39.82
CA ALA A 3 32.88 -14.07 38.51
C ALA A 3 32.37 -12.80 37.81
N GLY A 4 33.26 -12.06 37.14
CA GLY A 4 32.91 -11.01 36.18
C GLY A 4 32.56 -11.64 34.84
N SER A 5 31.26 -11.92 34.65
CA SER A 5 30.70 -12.40 33.39
C SER A 5 30.54 -11.22 32.43
N ALA A 6 31.36 -11.18 31.38
CA ALA A 6 31.12 -10.30 30.25
C ALA A 6 29.95 -10.89 29.45
N ASN A 7 28.77 -10.30 29.62
CA ASN A 7 27.59 -10.58 28.83
C ASN A 7 27.85 -10.21 27.36
N THR A 8 28.16 -11.21 26.54
CA THR A 8 28.01 -11.12 25.09
C THR A 8 26.52 -11.15 24.78
N ALA A 9 25.94 -9.98 24.48
CA ALA A 9 24.58 -9.92 23.96
C ALA A 9 24.53 -10.69 22.62
N PRO A 10 23.63 -11.68 22.45
CA PRO A 10 23.39 -12.24 21.14
C PRO A 10 22.74 -11.14 20.29
N SER A 11 23.45 -10.69 19.25
CA SER A 11 22.86 -9.89 18.18
C SER A 11 21.67 -10.67 17.64
N VAL A 12 20.47 -10.14 17.83
CA VAL A 12 19.25 -10.68 17.25
C VAL A 12 19.34 -10.47 15.74
N GLY A 13 19.99 -11.41 15.06
CA GLY A 13 19.88 -11.57 13.63
C GLY A 13 18.44 -11.96 13.37
N SER A 14 17.60 -10.98 13.05
CA SER A 14 16.24 -11.21 12.60
C SER A 14 16.32 -12.04 11.33
N ALA A 15 16.07 -13.35 11.48
CA ALA A 15 16.05 -14.28 10.38
C ALA A 15 14.93 -13.82 9.42
N CYS A 16 15.32 -13.37 8.23
CA CYS A 16 14.40 -13.04 7.16
C CYS A 16 13.58 -14.30 6.86
N ALA A 17 12.32 -14.33 7.29
CA ALA A 17 11.42 -15.43 7.01
C ALA A 17 11.14 -15.46 5.51
N SER A 18 11.68 -16.48 4.82
CA SER A 18 11.38 -16.70 3.41
C SER A 18 9.93 -17.17 3.30
N ILE A 19 9.03 -16.28 2.85
CA ILE A 19 7.65 -16.63 2.54
C ILE A 19 7.64 -17.31 1.18
N CYS A 20 7.34 -18.61 1.16
CA CYS A 20 7.14 -19.37 -0.07
C CYS A 20 5.65 -19.41 -0.42
N TYR A 21 5.26 -18.73 -1.50
CA TYR A 21 3.91 -18.83 -2.03
C TYR A 21 3.76 -20.13 -2.83
N GLN A 22 2.74 -20.94 -2.51
CA GLN A 22 2.35 -22.09 -3.34
C GLN A 22 1.03 -21.77 -4.03
N LEU A 23 0.99 -21.94 -5.36
CA LEU A 23 -0.25 -21.86 -6.11
C LEU A 23 -1.18 -23.00 -5.64
N LEU A 24 -2.41 -22.68 -5.26
CA LEU A 24 -3.40 -23.69 -4.92
C LEU A 24 -3.64 -24.58 -6.15
N LYS A 25 -3.67 -25.92 -5.96
CA LYS A 25 -3.84 -26.90 -7.05
C LYS A 25 -5.13 -26.72 -7.87
N ASN A 26 -6.12 -26.02 -7.29
CA ASN A 26 -7.41 -25.72 -7.91
C ASN A 26 -7.54 -24.25 -8.31
N ALA A 27 -6.45 -23.48 -8.30
CA ALA A 27 -6.41 -22.21 -9.01
C ALA A 27 -6.50 -22.55 -10.50
N VAL A 28 -7.73 -22.69 -11.00
CA VAL A 28 -7.99 -22.70 -12.43
C VAL A 28 -7.57 -21.31 -12.89
N PRO A 29 -6.50 -21.15 -13.67
CA PRO A 29 -6.23 -19.87 -14.26
C PRO A 29 -7.38 -19.64 -15.22
N GLU A 30 -8.31 -18.77 -14.83
CA GLU A 30 -9.18 -18.14 -15.80
C GLU A 30 -8.25 -17.60 -16.88
N ALA A 31 -8.50 -17.99 -18.14
CA ALA A 31 -7.60 -17.65 -19.21
C ALA A 31 -7.59 -16.13 -19.33
N LEU A 32 -6.46 -15.52 -19.02
CA LEU A 32 -6.29 -14.08 -19.12
C LEU A 32 -6.58 -13.61 -20.54
N LEU A 33 -7.35 -12.55 -20.65
CA LEU A 33 -7.58 -11.86 -21.91
C LEU A 33 -6.27 -11.27 -22.43
N LEU A 34 -6.19 -11.04 -23.74
CA LEU A 34 -4.96 -10.55 -24.37
C LEU A 34 -4.50 -9.21 -23.76
N ASP A 35 -5.45 -8.31 -23.48
CA ASP A 35 -5.19 -7.00 -22.88
C ASP A 35 -4.62 -7.12 -21.46
N GLU A 36 -5.06 -8.11 -20.68
CA GLU A 36 -4.55 -8.38 -19.33
C GLU A 36 -3.10 -8.89 -19.39
N ILE A 37 -2.80 -9.76 -20.36
CA ILE A 37 -1.44 -10.26 -20.60
C ILE A 37 -0.52 -9.09 -20.98
N GLU A 38 -0.98 -8.18 -21.85
CA GLU A 38 -0.21 -6.99 -22.21
C GLU A 38 0.03 -6.07 -21.02
N ALA A 39 -0.99 -5.84 -20.19
CA ALA A 39 -0.86 -5.04 -18.98
C ALA A 39 0.18 -5.63 -18.02
N ILE A 40 0.17 -6.96 -17.80
CA ILE A 40 1.15 -7.65 -16.96
C ILE A 40 2.56 -7.51 -17.54
N LYS A 41 2.74 -7.69 -18.86
CA LYS A 41 4.06 -7.52 -19.50
C LYS A 41 4.61 -6.11 -19.31
N ARG A 42 3.78 -5.09 -19.52
CA ARG A 42 4.17 -3.68 -19.30
C ARG A 42 4.53 -3.43 -17.84
N ALA A 43 3.80 -4.01 -16.89
CA ALA A 43 4.13 -3.92 -15.47
C ALA A 43 5.47 -4.61 -15.14
N VAL A 44 5.73 -5.80 -15.69
CA VAL A 44 7.01 -6.50 -15.53
C VAL A 44 8.16 -5.67 -16.11
N ASP A 45 8.01 -5.14 -17.31
CA ASP A 45 9.02 -4.29 -17.94
C ASP A 45 9.24 -3.00 -17.15
N PHE A 46 8.19 -2.43 -16.56
CA PHE A 46 8.29 -1.27 -15.69
C PHE A 46 9.11 -1.55 -14.42
N VAL A 47 8.90 -2.70 -13.76
CA VAL A 47 9.64 -3.03 -12.52
C VAL A 47 11.05 -3.54 -12.78
N LYS A 48 11.32 -4.05 -14.00
CA LYS A 48 12.62 -4.59 -14.38
C LYS A 48 13.72 -3.54 -14.20
N GLY A 49 14.74 -3.90 -13.42
CA GLY A 49 15.89 -3.05 -13.15
C GLY A 49 15.70 -2.02 -12.03
N LYS A 50 14.53 -1.99 -11.37
CA LYS A 50 14.31 -1.17 -10.16
C LYS A 50 14.47 -2.03 -8.91
N THR A 51 15.09 -1.46 -7.89
CA THR A 51 15.17 -2.03 -6.55
C THR A 51 13.82 -1.92 -5.84
N ALA A 52 13.63 -2.73 -4.80
CA ALA A 52 12.44 -2.65 -3.96
C ALA A 52 12.26 -1.25 -3.35
N SER A 53 13.34 -0.58 -2.95
CA SER A 53 13.30 0.79 -2.40
C SER A 53 12.86 1.81 -3.45
N GLU A 54 13.35 1.72 -4.69
CA GLU A 54 12.92 2.61 -5.77
C GLU A 54 11.44 2.42 -6.10
N LEU A 55 10.99 1.16 -6.20
CA LEU A 55 9.58 0.85 -6.42
C LEU A 55 8.71 1.36 -5.27
N SER A 56 9.16 1.18 -4.03
CA SER A 56 8.44 1.70 -2.86
C SER A 56 8.29 3.20 -2.91
N ASN A 57 9.37 3.94 -3.22
CA ASN A 57 9.32 5.40 -3.35
C ASN A 57 8.35 5.84 -4.46
N ILE A 58 8.39 5.18 -5.62
CA ILE A 58 7.46 5.45 -6.72
C ILE A 58 6.01 5.22 -6.25
N THR A 59 5.73 4.11 -5.57
CA THR A 59 4.38 3.84 -5.08
C THR A 59 3.92 4.90 -4.09
N HIS A 60 4.78 5.35 -3.16
CA HIS A 60 4.46 6.43 -2.23
C HIS A 60 4.15 7.77 -2.95
N GLU A 61 4.83 8.05 -4.06
CA GLU A 61 4.65 9.28 -4.82
C GLU A 61 3.34 9.29 -5.62
N PHE A 62 3.03 8.17 -6.30
CA PHE A 62 1.96 8.14 -7.29
C PHE A 62 0.66 7.48 -6.81
N SER A 63 0.72 6.56 -5.84
CA SER A 63 -0.49 5.94 -5.30
C SER A 63 -1.32 6.96 -4.53
N ARG A 64 -2.59 7.09 -4.90
CA ARG A 64 -3.57 7.88 -4.14
C ARG A 64 -3.92 7.15 -2.85
N SER A 65 -4.08 5.82 -2.90
CA SER A 65 -4.42 5.02 -1.70
C SER A 65 -3.37 5.19 -0.62
N TRP A 66 -2.10 5.22 -1.02
CA TRP A 66 -0.98 5.42 -0.12
C TRP A 66 -0.88 6.84 0.44
N ARG A 67 -1.14 7.87 -0.40
CA ARG A 67 -1.11 9.28 0.05
C ARG A 67 -2.27 9.68 0.95
N MET A 68 -3.39 8.95 0.88
CA MET A 68 -4.61 9.29 1.62
C MET A 68 -4.73 8.61 2.98
N ALA A 69 -4.03 7.50 3.21
CA ALA A 69 -4.04 6.78 4.48
C ALA A 69 -3.06 7.41 5.49
N ALA A 70 -3.46 7.49 6.76
CA ALA A 70 -2.52 7.79 7.83
C ALA A 70 -1.80 6.50 8.30
N ASP A 71 -0.75 6.65 9.11
CA ASP A 71 -0.03 5.51 9.66
C ASP A 71 -0.96 4.64 10.52
N GLY A 72 -1.14 3.38 10.09
CA GLY A 72 -2.02 2.42 10.75
C GLY A 72 -3.44 2.35 10.19
N ASP A 73 -3.80 3.20 9.23
CA ASP A 73 -5.09 3.13 8.53
C ASP A 73 -5.12 1.99 7.51
N GLU A 74 -6.33 1.48 7.25
CA GLU A 74 -6.56 0.54 6.16
C GLU A 74 -6.46 1.26 4.80
N LEU A 75 -5.73 0.65 3.87
CA LEU A 75 -5.52 1.20 2.54
C LEU A 75 -6.67 0.85 1.60
N ASN A 76 -7.32 1.87 1.07
CA ASN A 76 -8.31 1.68 0.02
C ASN A 76 -7.63 1.58 -1.36
N ILE A 77 -7.09 0.41 -1.70
CA ILE A 77 -6.34 0.16 -2.94
C ILE A 77 -7.14 0.41 -4.23
N TYR A 78 -8.47 0.41 -4.18
CA TYR A 78 -9.31 0.57 -5.36
C TYR A 78 -9.34 2.01 -5.88
N ILE A 79 -8.95 3.00 -5.08
CA ILE A 79 -8.95 4.40 -5.53
C ILE A 79 -7.84 4.70 -6.54
N ASP A 80 -6.82 3.83 -6.62
CA ASP A 80 -5.76 3.91 -7.62
C ASP A 80 -6.25 3.46 -9.00
N LEU A 81 -7.31 2.65 -9.05
CA LEU A 81 -7.94 2.20 -10.28
C LEU A 81 -9.03 3.16 -10.78
N GLU A 82 -9.45 4.11 -9.94
CA GLU A 82 -10.50 5.05 -10.27
C GLU A 82 -10.02 6.08 -11.31
N PRO A 83 -10.78 6.34 -12.38
CA PRO A 83 -10.46 7.41 -13.31
C PRO A 83 -10.32 8.76 -12.61
N GLU A 84 -9.31 9.54 -12.97
CA GLU A 84 -8.98 10.84 -12.34
C GLU A 84 -10.21 11.75 -12.21
N GLU A 85 -11.04 11.82 -13.24
CA GLU A 85 -12.24 12.66 -13.23
C GLU A 85 -13.25 12.25 -12.14
N GLN A 86 -13.44 10.94 -11.92
CA GLN A 86 -14.34 10.43 -10.88
C GLN A 86 -13.76 10.70 -9.48
N TYR A 87 -12.45 10.46 -9.32
CA TYR A 87 -11.73 10.77 -8.09
C TYR A 87 -11.86 12.26 -7.71
N LEU A 88 -11.60 13.17 -8.65
CA LEU A 88 -11.71 14.61 -8.42
C LEU A 88 -13.13 15.05 -8.09
N ARG A 89 -14.14 14.46 -8.73
CA ARG A 89 -15.56 14.70 -8.38
C ARG A 89 -15.86 14.29 -6.95
N ARG A 90 -15.41 13.11 -6.53
CA ARG A 90 -15.61 12.61 -5.17
C ARG A 90 -14.94 13.52 -4.13
N MET A 91 -13.68 13.90 -4.36
CA MET A 91 -12.95 14.81 -3.46
C MET A 91 -13.61 16.17 -3.32
N LYS A 92 -14.13 16.74 -4.41
CA LYS A 92 -14.93 17.99 -4.36
C LYS A 92 -16.21 17.81 -3.55
N GLY A 93 -16.87 16.66 -3.66
CA GLY A 93 -18.05 16.30 -2.88
C GLY A 93 -17.73 16.24 -1.38
N LEU A 94 -16.70 15.51 -0.99
CA LEU A 94 -16.25 15.39 0.39
C LEU A 94 -15.94 16.76 1.01
N ALA A 95 -15.16 17.60 0.32
CA ALA A 95 -14.86 18.94 0.80
C ALA A 95 -16.08 19.87 0.92
N LYS A 96 -17.18 19.60 0.20
CA LYS A 96 -18.46 20.29 0.38
C LYS A 96 -19.19 19.78 1.62
N PHE A 97 -19.18 18.48 1.85
CA PHE A 97 -19.76 17.87 3.05
C PHE A 97 -19.02 18.30 4.32
N ASP A 98 -17.69 18.31 4.33
CA ASP A 98 -16.89 18.74 5.49
C ASP A 98 -17.23 20.16 5.91
N ARG A 99 -17.37 21.08 4.93
CA ARG A 99 -17.81 22.46 5.18
C ARG A 99 -19.22 22.53 5.74
N ALA A 100 -20.14 21.69 5.25
CA ALA A 100 -21.51 21.65 5.75
C ALA A 100 -21.56 21.11 7.18
N ILE A 101 -20.80 20.05 7.49
CA ILE A 101 -20.71 19.48 8.84
C ILE A 101 -20.13 20.51 9.81
N ALA A 102 -19.02 21.17 9.45
CA ALA A 102 -18.41 22.22 10.27
C ALA A 102 -19.37 23.40 10.55
N ALA A 103 -20.22 23.75 9.58
CA ALA A 103 -21.22 24.82 9.74
C ALA A 103 -22.40 24.41 10.64
N VAL A 104 -22.78 23.14 10.66
CA VAL A 104 -23.92 22.61 11.44
C VAL A 104 -23.51 22.22 12.85
N TRP A 105 -22.28 21.73 13.04
CA TRP A 105 -21.79 21.23 14.33
C TRP A 105 -20.48 21.92 14.74
N PRO A 106 -20.52 23.18 15.20
CA PRO A 106 -19.33 23.96 15.50
C PRO A 106 -18.56 23.51 16.77
N ALA A 107 -19.06 22.56 17.56
CA ALA A 107 -18.40 22.14 18.79
C ALA A 107 -18.78 20.72 19.23
N VAL A 108 -17.93 19.74 18.89
CA VAL A 108 -17.51 18.67 19.81
C VAL A 108 -15.98 18.69 19.77
N GLN A 109 -15.40 19.63 20.51
CA GLN A 109 -14.01 19.58 20.94
C GLN A 109 -14.03 19.77 22.45
N THR A 110 -14.02 18.64 23.16
CA THR A 110 -13.64 18.50 24.57
C THR A 110 -12.69 17.32 24.65
#